data_AF-A0A142YKS4-F1
#
_entry.id   AF-A0A142YKS4-F1
#
_cell.length_a   1.000
_cell.length_b   1.000
_cell.length_c   1.000
_cell.angle_alpha   90.00
_cell.angle_beta   90.00
_cell.angle_gamma   90.00
#
_symmetry.space_group_name_H-M   'P 1'
#
loop_
_entity.id
_entity.type
_entity.pdbx_description
1 polymer ?
#
loop_
_entity_poly.entity_id
_entity_poly.type
_entity_poly.pdbx_seq_one_letter_code
_entity_poly.pdbx_strand_id
1 'polypeptide(L)'
;MKSSKSGGRKSSGSGKGQGGAVAAPRPVILDFVQNRIAAYDGMMGGGVGVRKDRHGYTLFREDCGEPLARLRPQADGRFAVLYWNVFNERWRSVGDFGDVVLTLDDALEYIAKDPMDCFWR
;
A
#
# COMPACT_ATOMS: atom_id res chain seq x y z
N MET A 1 -63.00 6.13 -20.44
CA MET A 1 -62.54 7.52 -20.29
C MET A 1 -61.64 7.80 -21.49
N LYS A 2 -62.07 8.56 -22.52
CA LYS A 2 -61.92 10.03 -22.70
C LYS A 2 -60.50 10.49 -22.33
N SER A 3 -59.75 11.30 -23.07
CA SER A 3 -59.88 12.03 -24.35
C SER A 3 -58.49 12.64 -24.62
N SER A 4 -58.14 12.80 -25.89
CA SER A 4 -57.58 14.00 -26.55
C SER A 4 -56.62 14.95 -25.79
N LYS A 5 -55.52 15.41 -26.43
CA LYS A 5 -55.43 16.74 -27.11
C LYS A 5 -54.00 17.09 -27.56
N SER A 6 -53.99 17.91 -28.60
CA SER A 6 -52.97 18.52 -29.45
C SER A 6 -52.10 19.64 -28.84
N GLY A 7 -51.01 19.98 -29.54
CA GLY A 7 -50.31 21.29 -29.53
C GLY A 7 -48.83 21.13 -29.13
N GLY A 8 -47.82 21.80 -29.68
CA GLY A 8 -47.65 22.93 -30.59
C GLY A 8 -46.14 23.28 -30.59
N ARG A 9 -45.62 23.85 -31.68
CA ARG A 9 -44.19 24.07 -32.00
C ARG A 9 -43.52 25.19 -31.16
N LYS A 10 -42.21 25.07 -30.85
CA LYS A 10 -41.07 25.85 -31.45
C LYS A 10 -39.81 25.92 -30.55
N SER A 11 -38.66 25.66 -31.21
CA SER A 11 -37.30 26.24 -31.10
C SER A 11 -36.72 26.69 -29.76
N SER A 12 -35.49 26.25 -29.47
CA SER A 12 -34.27 27.04 -29.71
C SER A 12 -33.05 26.27 -29.21
N GLY A 13 -31.96 26.34 -29.97
CA GLY A 13 -30.71 25.67 -29.63
C GLY A 13 -30.00 26.31 -28.45
N SER A 14 -29.23 25.49 -27.74
CA SER A 14 -27.97 25.89 -27.12
C SER A 14 -27.23 24.58 -26.90
N GLY A 15 -26.17 24.29 -27.67
CA GLY A 15 -24.91 24.96 -27.44
C GLY A 15 -24.02 23.95 -26.73
N LYS A 16 -23.32 23.15 -27.54
CA LYS A 16 -22.32 22.17 -27.14
C LYS A 16 -21.26 22.87 -26.30
N GLY A 17 -21.24 22.58 -25.01
CA GLY A 17 -20.23 23.05 -24.06
C GLY A 17 -19.84 21.92 -23.14
N GLN A 18 -19.32 20.81 -23.69
CA GLN A 18 -18.49 19.90 -22.90
C GLN A 18 -17.17 20.62 -22.64
N GLY A 19 -17.21 21.58 -21.70
CA GLY A 19 -16.03 21.97 -20.97
C GLY A 19 -15.64 20.75 -20.14
N GLY A 20 -14.79 19.91 -20.71
CA GLY A 20 -14.07 18.91 -19.93
C GLY A 20 -13.27 19.68 -18.90
N ALA A 21 -13.82 19.78 -17.69
CA ALA A 21 -13.01 20.13 -16.53
C ALA A 21 -11.92 19.07 -16.49
N VAL A 22 -10.71 19.45 -16.91
CA VAL A 22 -9.51 18.68 -16.62
C VAL A 22 -9.55 18.45 -15.12
N ALA A 23 -9.84 17.20 -14.75
CA ALA A 23 -9.92 16.80 -13.35
C ALA A 23 -8.63 17.29 -12.70
N ALA A 24 -8.77 18.21 -11.75
CA ALA A 24 -7.63 18.75 -11.02
C ALA A 24 -6.74 17.57 -10.60
N PRO A 25 -5.41 17.68 -10.77
CA PRO A 25 -4.51 16.58 -10.45
C PRO A 25 -4.86 16.10 -9.06
N ARG A 26 -5.24 14.81 -8.95
CA ARG A 26 -5.62 14.25 -7.65
C ARG A 26 -4.43 14.48 -6.73
N PRO A 27 -4.65 15.04 -5.52
CA PRO A 27 -3.58 15.21 -4.58
C PRO A 27 -2.91 13.84 -4.35
N VAL A 28 -1.63 13.75 -4.70
CA VAL A 28 -0.83 12.56 -4.43
C VAL A 28 -0.51 12.60 -2.95
N ILE A 29 -1.17 11.75 -2.17
CA ILE A 29 -0.77 11.52 -0.78
C ILE A 29 0.49 10.68 -0.84
N LEU A 30 1.64 11.32 -0.67
CA LEU A 30 2.92 10.64 -0.57
C LEU A 30 2.97 9.89 0.76
N ASP A 31 3.11 8.57 0.67
CA ASP A 31 3.42 7.75 1.83
C ASP A 31 4.93 7.74 2.04
N PHE A 32 5.40 8.54 2.98
CA PHE A 32 6.83 8.64 3.30
C PHE A 32 7.45 7.31 3.72
N VAL A 33 6.69 6.43 4.38
CA VAL A 33 7.17 5.12 4.80
C VAL A 33 7.34 4.23 3.58
N GLN A 34 6.32 4.15 2.72
CA GLN A 34 6.40 3.36 1.49
C GLN A 34 7.54 3.83 0.58
N ASN A 35 7.71 5.15 0.43
CA ASN A 35 8.81 5.73 -0.34
C ASN A 35 10.18 5.41 0.26
N ARG A 36 10.31 5.45 1.59
CA ARG A 36 11.57 5.12 2.26
C ARG A 36 11.93 3.65 2.09
N ILE A 37 10.95 2.74 2.20
CA ILE A 37 11.13 1.31 1.96
C ILE A 37 11.60 1.06 0.52
N ALA A 38 10.92 1.65 -0.47
CA ALA A 38 11.30 1.51 -1.88
C ALA A 38 12.69 2.09 -2.19
N ALA A 39 13.05 3.22 -1.56
CA ALA A 39 14.38 3.81 -1.73
C ALA A 39 15.49 2.91 -1.14
N TYR A 40 15.24 2.29 0.02
CA TYR A 40 16.18 1.34 0.63
C TYR A 40 16.35 0.09 -0.23
N ASP A 41 15.26 -0.50 -0.71
CA ASP A 41 15.29 -1.65 -1.63
C ASP A 41 16.14 -1.37 -2.88
N GLY A 42 15.93 -0.21 -3.53
CA GLY A 42 16.74 0.19 -4.68
C GLY A 42 18.23 0.35 -4.38
N MET A 43 18.61 0.73 -3.16
CA MET A 43 20.02 0.78 -2.73
C MET A 43 20.61 -0.61 -2.48
N MET A 44 19.77 -1.60 -2.14
CA MET A 44 20.17 -2.97 -1.84
C MET A 44 20.15 -3.90 -3.06
N GLY A 45 19.84 -3.38 -4.25
CA GLY A 45 19.82 -4.13 -5.51
C GLY A 45 18.43 -4.47 -6.04
N GLY A 46 17.37 -4.07 -5.31
CA GLY A 46 15.98 -4.27 -5.71
C GLY A 46 15.42 -5.66 -5.45
N GLY A 47 14.19 -5.88 -5.92
CA GLY A 47 13.49 -7.17 -5.87
C GLY A 47 12.53 -7.31 -4.70
N VAL A 48 12.36 -6.27 -3.87
CA VAL A 48 11.34 -6.22 -2.81
C VAL A 48 10.31 -5.14 -3.09
N GLY A 49 9.07 -5.60 -3.31
CA GLY A 49 7.92 -4.72 -3.39
C GLY A 49 7.37 -4.38 -2.01
N VAL A 50 6.72 -3.22 -1.90
CA VAL A 50 6.01 -2.79 -0.68
C VAL A 50 4.56 -2.43 -0.96
N ARG A 51 3.65 -3.00 -0.17
CA ARG A 51 2.22 -2.67 -0.18
C ARG A 51 1.77 -2.15 1.17
N LYS A 52 1.06 -1.02 1.16
CA LYS A 52 0.33 -0.54 2.34
C LYS A 52 -0.97 -1.33 2.51
N ASP A 53 -1.12 -1.98 3.65
CA ASP A 53 -2.33 -2.68 4.09
C ASP A 53 -2.98 -1.93 5.27
N ARG A 54 -4.20 -2.33 5.66
CA ARG A 54 -5.03 -1.65 6.70
C ARG A 54 -4.30 -1.34 8.03
N HIS A 55 -3.26 -2.09 8.37
CA HIS A 55 -2.53 -1.97 9.64
C HIS A 55 -1.01 -2.05 9.50
N GLY A 56 -0.45 -1.68 8.34
CA GLY A 56 0.99 -1.63 8.17
C GLY A 56 1.45 -1.78 6.73
N TYR A 57 2.72 -2.11 6.58
CA TYR A 57 3.40 -2.25 5.29
C TYR A 57 3.88 -3.68 5.15
N THR A 58 3.40 -4.37 4.12
CA THR A 58 3.87 -5.71 3.78
C THR A 58 4.90 -5.60 2.68
N LEU A 59 6.06 -6.16 2.96
CA LEU A 59 7.15 -6.37 2.02
C LEU A 59 6.94 -7.75 1.40
N PHE A 60 7.15 -7.86 0.10
CA PHE A 60 7.00 -9.11 -0.64
C PHE A 60 8.08 -9.19 -1.71
N ARG A 61 8.48 -10.40 -2.06
CA ARG A 61 9.43 -10.60 -3.15
C ARG A 61 8.75 -10.33 -4.48
N GLU A 62 9.38 -9.57 -5.36
CA GLU A 62 8.78 -9.22 -6.67
C GLU A 62 8.79 -10.39 -7.65
N ASP A 63 9.70 -11.34 -7.49
CA ASP A 63 9.88 -12.48 -8.40
C ASP A 63 8.78 -13.55 -8.25
N CYS A 64 8.33 -13.83 -7.02
CA CYS A 64 7.30 -14.83 -6.74
C CYS A 64 6.04 -14.27 -6.06
N GLY A 65 6.07 -13.02 -5.59
CA GLY A 65 4.97 -12.40 -4.85
C GLY A 65 4.83 -12.90 -3.40
N GLU A 66 5.77 -13.70 -2.90
CA GLU A 66 5.70 -14.27 -1.57
C GLU A 66 5.87 -13.19 -0.49
N PRO A 67 5.10 -13.26 0.61
CA PRO A 67 5.25 -12.32 1.72
C PRO A 67 6.61 -12.52 2.40
N LEU A 68 7.39 -11.44 2.46
CA LEU A 68 8.72 -11.43 3.06
C LEU A 68 8.65 -11.03 4.54
N ALA A 69 8.15 -9.82 4.79
CA ALA A 69 8.07 -9.24 6.11
C ALA A 69 6.87 -8.30 6.21
N ARG A 70 6.45 -8.00 7.45
CA ARG A 70 5.42 -7.00 7.71
C ARG A 70 5.85 -6.06 8.80
N LEU A 71 5.81 -4.76 8.48
CA LEU A 71 6.04 -3.66 9.39
C LEU A 71 4.70 -3.14 9.90
N ARG A 72 4.46 -3.28 11.20
CA ARG A 72 3.27 -2.76 11.87
C ARG A 72 3.63 -1.49 12.65
N PRO A 73 3.12 -0.31 12.25
CA PRO A 73 3.36 0.94 12.98
C PRO A 73 2.88 0.86 14.43
N GLN A 74 3.65 1.47 15.33
CA GLN A 74 3.33 1.64 16.75
C GLN A 74 3.06 3.13 17.06
N ALA A 75 2.48 3.40 18.22
CA ALA A 75 2.10 4.76 18.63
C ALA A 75 3.30 5.72 18.78
N ASP A 76 4.50 5.18 19.00
CA ASP A 76 5.75 5.93 19.17
C ASP A 76 6.52 6.14 17.86
N GLY A 77 5.92 5.80 16.71
CA GLY A 77 6.52 5.96 15.38
C GLY A 77 7.49 4.85 14.98
N ARG A 78 7.73 3.85 15.85
CA ARG A 78 8.48 2.63 15.51
C ARG A 78 7.60 1.57 14.88
N PHE A 79 8.22 0.48 14.44
CA PHE A 79 7.55 -0.62 13.75
C PHE A 79 7.85 -1.94 14.44
N ALA A 80 6.79 -2.67 14.79
CA ALA A 80 6.92 -4.09 15.06
C ALA A 80 7.22 -4.83 13.75
N VAL A 81 8.25 -5.67 13.78
CA VAL A 81 8.66 -6.51 12.65
C VAL A 81 8.06 -7.90 12.81
N LEU A 82 7.32 -8.33 11.79
CA LEU A 82 6.70 -9.65 11.73
C LEU A 82 7.21 -10.40 10.50
N TYR A 83 7.36 -11.71 10.63
CA TYR A 83 7.68 -12.62 9.53
C TYR A 83 6.45 -13.42 9.11
N TRP A 84 6.46 -13.92 7.87
CA TRP A 84 5.43 -14.83 7.38
C TRP A 84 5.78 -16.27 7.74
N ASN A 85 4.95 -16.91 8.56
CA ASN A 85 5.13 -18.32 8.87
C ASN A 85 4.44 -19.17 7.80
N VAL A 86 5.23 -19.75 6.90
CA VAL A 86 4.74 -20.58 5.77
C VAL A 86 3.93 -21.80 6.21
N PHE A 87 4.25 -22.41 7.35
CA PHE A 87 3.55 -23.62 7.82
C PHE A 87 2.13 -23.32 8.33
N ASN A 88 1.91 -22.12 8.87
CA ASN A 88 0.64 -21.73 9.48
C ASN A 88 -0.05 -20.60 8.71
N GLU A 89 0.51 -20.19 7.58
CA GLU A 89 0.04 -19.10 6.71
C GLU A 89 -0.39 -17.86 7.49
N ARG A 90 0.47 -17.40 8.42
CA ARG A 90 0.15 -16.28 9.31
C ARG A 90 1.37 -15.45 9.65
N TRP A 91 1.13 -14.16 9.89
CA TRP A 91 2.12 -13.24 10.44
C TRP A 91 2.46 -13.61 11.89
N ARG A 92 3.74 -13.61 12.22
CA ARG A 92 4.26 -13.93 13.56
C ARG A 92 5.33 -12.93 13.98
N SER A 93 5.40 -12.69 15.28
CA SER A 93 6.48 -11.94 15.91
C SER A 93 7.80 -12.70 15.77
N VAL A 94 8.89 -11.98 15.53
CA VAL A 94 10.22 -12.58 15.36
C VAL A 94 10.82 -13.04 16.71
N GLY A 95 10.55 -12.33 17.80
CA GLY A 95 11.11 -12.63 19.11
C GLY A 95 10.29 -13.62 19.94
N ASP A 96 10.96 -14.50 20.66
CA ASP A 96 10.33 -15.44 21.61
C ASP A 96 9.65 -14.72 22.79
N PHE A 97 10.13 -13.51 23.12
CA PHE A 97 9.62 -12.68 24.21
C PHE A 97 8.78 -11.48 23.73
N GLY A 98 8.34 -11.48 22.47
CA GLY A 98 7.45 -10.45 21.92
C GLY A 98 7.92 -9.86 20.59
N ASP A 99 7.26 -8.77 20.20
CA ASP A 99 7.57 -8.07 18.95
C ASP A 99 8.95 -7.41 19.00
N VAL A 100 9.74 -7.58 17.94
CA VAL A 100 10.93 -6.78 17.69
C VAL A 100 10.45 -5.42 17.18
N VAL A 101 10.63 -4.36 17.98
CA VAL A 101 10.14 -3.01 17.66
C VAL A 101 11.30 -2.06 17.39
N LEU A 102 11.42 -1.61 16.15
CA LEU A 102 12.58 -0.87 15.63
C LEU A 102 12.16 0.41 14.91
N THR A 103 13.11 1.33 14.71
CA THR A 103 12.88 2.44 13.76
C THR A 103 12.72 1.88 12.35
N LEU A 104 12.20 2.68 11.41
CA LEU A 104 11.99 2.20 10.03
C LEU A 104 13.30 1.71 9.39
N ASP A 105 14.37 2.46 9.53
CA ASP A 105 15.66 2.13 8.92
C ASP A 105 16.30 0.91 9.59
N ASP A 106 16.26 0.83 10.93
CA ASP A 106 16.76 -0.34 11.67
C ASP A 106 15.94 -1.59 11.34
N ALA A 107 14.63 -1.47 11.13
CA ALA A 107 13.77 -2.58 10.74
C ALA A 107 14.13 -3.09 9.34
N LEU A 108 14.40 -2.19 8.39
CA LEU A 108 14.82 -2.56 7.03
C LEU A 108 16.17 -3.26 7.04
N GLU A 109 17.14 -2.75 7.83
CA GLU A 109 18.44 -3.40 8.00
C GLU A 109 18.32 -4.76 8.69
N TYR A 110 17.46 -4.88 9.71
CA TYR A 110 17.21 -6.14 10.40
C TYR A 110 16.62 -7.20 9.46
N ILE A 111 15.67 -6.82 8.60
CA ILE A 111 15.09 -7.70 7.59
C ILE A 111 16.14 -8.09 6.55
N ALA A 112 16.94 -7.14 6.07
CA ALA A 112 17.96 -7.42 5.05
C ALA A 112 19.07 -8.36 5.55
N LYS A 113 19.49 -8.20 6.82
CA LYS A 113 20.50 -9.07 7.44
C LYS A 113 19.98 -10.43 7.85
N ASP A 114 18.67 -10.52 8.10
CA ASP A 114 17.95 -11.71 8.54
C ASP A 114 18.68 -12.55 9.60
N PRO A 115 18.98 -11.96 10.78
CA PRO A 115 19.78 -12.63 11.80
C PRO A 115 19.08 -13.84 12.44
N MET A 116 17.77 -13.96 12.26
CA MET A 116 16.97 -15.11 12.74
C MET A 116 16.67 -16.11 11.62
N ASP A 117 17.22 -15.87 10.42
CA ASP A 117 17.03 -16.67 9.21
C ASP A 117 15.54 -16.97 8.99
N CYS A 118 14.64 -15.98 9.01
CA CYS A 118 13.19 -16.20 8.95
C CYS A 118 12.46 -15.39 7.87
N PHE A 119 13.16 -14.51 7.16
CA PHE A 119 12.58 -13.67 6.11
C PHE A 119 12.85 -14.24 4.71
N TRP A 120 14.09 -14.63 4.41
CA TRP A 120 14.53 -14.97 3.04
C TRP A 120 14.60 -16.48 2.74
N ARG A 121 13.80 -17.27 3.44
CA ARG A 121 13.77 -18.74 3.29
C ARG A 121 13.22 -19.21 1.95
#